data_AF-A0A961XXY1-F1
#
_entry.id   AF-A0A961XXY1-F1
#
_cell.length_a   1.000
_cell.length_b   1.000
_cell.length_c   1.000
_cell.angle_alpha   90.00
_cell.angle_beta   90.00
_cell.angle_gamma   90.00
#
_symmetry.space_group_name_H-M   'P 1'
#
loop_
_entity.id
_entity.type
_entity.pdbx_description
1 polymer ?
#
loop_
_entity_poly.entity_id
_entity_poly.type
_entity_poly.pdbx_seq_one_letter_code
_entity_poly.pdbx_strand_id
1 'polypeptide(L)'
;MTKTFGELQRAANADENWEVVQAAAGSEDGEAEINVEEGNSTQNSIVDRKRRFSDALSVIARKEKVRLARLDTVIPQKAPDAEHMLIKSDTQGYDIEVLKGCQGIFNRTSAVIVELSVHGMYENSENFRELTDFLYENGFVLFDQCPVYHTKFGLLTEYDGVFVRRTLIEDKLRQFAVK
;
A
#
# COMPACT_ATOMS: atom_id res chain seq x y z
N MET A 1 3.29 2.94 18.45
CA MET A 1 2.58 1.88 17.70
C MET A 1 1.78 0.92 18.57
N THR A 2 2.24 0.53 19.77
CA THR A 2 1.54 -0.45 20.63
C THR A 2 0.09 -0.08 20.97
N LYS A 3 -0.20 1.21 21.22
CA LYS A 3 -1.58 1.68 21.48
C LYS A 3 -2.49 1.51 20.26
N THR A 4 -2.07 1.99 19.09
CA THR A 4 -2.83 1.90 17.83
C THR A 4 -3.06 0.45 17.43
N PHE A 5 -2.03 -0.40 17.52
CA PHE A 5 -2.18 -1.83 17.28
C PHE A 5 -3.17 -2.48 18.27
N GLY A 6 -3.13 -2.10 19.55
CA GLY A 6 -4.08 -2.59 20.55
C GLY A 6 -5.52 -2.13 20.33
N GLU A 7 -5.75 -1.01 19.66
CA GLU A 7 -7.09 -0.59 19.20
C GLU A 7 -7.55 -1.43 18.00
N LEU A 8 -6.69 -1.63 17.01
CA LEU A 8 -6.96 -2.47 15.84
C LEU A 8 -7.23 -3.93 16.25
N GLN A 9 -6.43 -4.51 17.15
CA GLN A 9 -6.61 -5.86 17.65
C GLN A 9 -7.96 -6.04 18.36
N ARG A 10 -8.39 -5.03 19.15
CA ARG A 10 -9.69 -5.08 19.81
C ARG A 10 -10.85 -5.04 18.81
N ALA A 11 -10.72 -4.25 17.75
CA ALA A 11 -11.70 -4.21 16.67
C ALA A 11 -11.75 -5.54 15.90
N ALA A 12 -10.58 -6.09 15.54
CA ALA A 12 -10.46 -7.35 14.82
C ALA A 12 -11.02 -8.54 15.61
N ASN A 13 -10.88 -8.57 16.94
CA ASN A 13 -11.42 -9.65 17.78
C ASN A 13 -12.95 -9.81 17.71
N ALA A 14 -13.67 -8.85 17.12
CA ALA A 14 -15.11 -8.94 16.91
C ALA A 14 -15.50 -9.71 15.63
N ASP A 15 -14.54 -10.05 14.76
CA ASP A 15 -14.76 -10.76 13.49
C ASP A 15 -13.68 -11.85 13.30
N GLU A 16 -14.10 -13.10 13.21
CA GLU A 16 -13.20 -14.26 13.05
C GLU A 16 -12.45 -14.28 11.69
N ASN A 17 -12.92 -13.49 10.72
CA ASN A 17 -12.26 -13.37 9.42
C ASN A 17 -11.13 -12.33 9.43
N TRP A 18 -10.94 -11.61 10.54
CA TRP A 18 -9.90 -10.60 10.67
C TRP A 18 -8.70 -11.15 11.42
N GLU A 19 -7.57 -11.17 10.72
CA GLU A 19 -6.28 -11.41 11.34
C GLU A 19 -5.41 -10.15 11.25
N VAL A 20 -4.75 -9.82 12.36
CA VAL A 20 -3.88 -8.65 12.45
C VAL A 20 -2.46 -9.07 12.83
N VAL A 21 -1.48 -8.48 12.16
CA VAL A 21 -0.05 -8.75 12.38
C VAL A 21 0.63 -7.46 12.79
N GLN A 22 1.29 -7.46 13.96
CA GLN A 22 2.04 -6.29 14.44
C GLN A 22 3.40 -6.19 13.73
N ALA A 23 3.39 -5.79 12.47
CA ALA A 23 4.59 -5.52 11.68
C ALA A 23 4.29 -4.44 10.64
N ALA A 24 5.34 -3.72 10.21
CA ALA A 24 5.33 -3.02 8.94
C ALA A 24 5.52 -4.03 7.81
N ALA A 25 4.86 -3.79 6.67
CA ALA A 25 5.10 -4.56 5.46
C ALA A 25 6.25 -3.96 4.65
N GLY A 26 7.10 -4.79 4.06
CA GLY A 26 8.23 -4.33 3.26
C GLY A 26 8.84 -5.43 2.39
N SER A 27 9.93 -5.10 1.72
CA SER A 27 10.61 -5.97 0.75
C SER A 27 11.49 -7.04 1.40
N GLU A 28 11.74 -6.93 2.70
CA GLU A 28 12.53 -7.88 3.50
C GLU A 28 11.94 -8.09 4.90
N ASP A 29 12.29 -9.21 5.53
CA ASP A 29 12.00 -9.46 6.94
C ASP A 29 13.11 -8.84 7.80
N GLY A 30 12.77 -8.14 8.87
CA GLY A 30 13.77 -7.49 9.72
C GLY A 30 13.20 -6.48 10.70
N GLU A 31 13.90 -5.37 10.86
CA GLU A 31 13.48 -4.22 11.66
C GLU A 31 13.62 -2.94 10.83
N ALA A 32 12.71 -1.99 11.05
CA ALA A 32 12.76 -0.66 10.46
C ALA A 32 12.48 0.39 11.55
N GLU A 33 12.85 1.64 11.28
CA GLU A 33 12.39 2.78 12.08
C GLU A 33 11.21 3.44 11.35
N ILE A 34 10.10 3.61 12.05
CA ILE A 34 8.92 4.31 11.55
C ILE A 34 8.82 5.69 12.20
N ASN A 35 8.51 6.71 11.40
CA ASN A 35 8.19 8.04 11.87
C ASN A 35 6.77 8.05 12.44
N VAL A 36 6.62 8.56 13.67
CA VAL A 36 5.32 8.74 14.32
C VAL A 36 5.01 10.23 14.40
N GLU A 37 3.95 10.65 13.70
CA GLU A 37 3.53 12.05 13.69
C GLU A 37 2.80 12.45 14.99
N GLU A 38 2.90 13.72 15.36
CA GLU A 38 2.24 14.28 16.54
C GLU A 38 0.72 14.36 16.33
N GLY A 39 -0.06 13.74 17.21
CA GLY A 39 -1.52 13.83 17.19
C GLY A 39 -2.22 13.09 16.04
N ASN A 40 -1.48 12.50 15.09
CA ASN A 40 -2.06 11.74 13.99
C ASN A 40 -1.41 10.36 13.79
N SER A 41 -2.15 9.29 14.09
CA SER A 41 -1.65 7.93 13.86
C SER A 41 -1.84 7.42 12.42
N THR A 42 -2.56 8.14 11.55
CA THR A 42 -2.89 7.67 10.20
C THR A 42 -1.85 8.05 9.14
N GLN A 43 -0.87 8.90 9.48
CA GLN A 43 0.17 9.37 8.55
C GLN A 43 1.57 8.87 8.92
N ASN A 44 1.67 7.86 9.79
CA ASN A 44 2.95 7.27 10.16
C ASN A 44 3.56 6.55 8.95
N SER A 45 4.83 6.81 8.65
CA SER A 45 5.53 6.22 7.51
C SER A 45 6.99 5.89 7.86
N ILE A 46 7.54 4.88 7.20
CA ILE A 46 8.99 4.59 7.24
C ILE A 46 9.76 5.67 6.47
N VAL A 47 9.09 6.32 5.51
CA VAL A 47 9.68 7.34 4.64
C VAL A 47 9.45 8.73 5.24
N ASP A 48 10.45 9.61 5.11
CA ASP A 48 10.32 11.00 5.51
C ASP A 48 9.40 11.75 4.52
N ARG A 49 8.50 12.60 5.05
CA ARG A 49 7.65 13.48 4.23
C ARG A 49 8.49 14.61 3.64
N LYS A 50 8.31 14.94 2.36
CA LYS A 50 9.03 16.07 1.75
C LYS A 50 8.62 17.38 2.42
N ARG A 51 9.59 18.21 2.78
CA ARG A 51 9.38 19.52 3.46
C ARG A 51 8.40 20.48 2.76
N ARG A 52 8.25 20.39 1.44
CA ARG A 52 7.31 21.24 0.69
C ARG A 52 5.83 20.86 0.92
N PHE A 53 5.59 19.63 1.37
CA PHE A 53 4.27 19.08 1.67
C PHE A 53 4.07 18.86 3.18
N SER A 54 5.05 19.22 4.02
CA SER A 54 4.89 19.18 5.47
C SER A 54 4.17 20.44 5.95
N ASP A 55 2.94 20.28 6.40
CA ASP A 55 2.20 21.32 7.10
C ASP A 55 2.69 21.38 8.56
N ALA A 56 2.27 22.39 9.33
CA ALA A 56 2.58 22.48 10.77
C ALA A 56 2.10 21.25 11.59
N LEU A 57 1.27 20.38 10.99
CA LEU A 57 0.78 19.14 11.56
C LEU A 57 1.67 17.91 11.28
N SER A 58 2.62 17.99 10.34
CA SER A 58 3.53 16.87 10.00
C SER A 58 4.79 16.86 10.87
N VAL A 59 4.64 17.21 12.15
CA VAL A 59 5.75 17.17 13.09
C VAL A 59 5.97 15.72 13.51
N ILE A 60 7.14 15.18 13.18
CA ILE A 60 7.56 13.88 13.67
C ILE A 60 7.75 14.00 15.19
N ALA A 61 6.84 13.39 15.96
CA ALA A 61 6.90 13.39 17.42
C ALA A 61 8.03 12.49 17.93
N ARG A 62 8.24 11.34 17.27
CA ARG A 62 9.30 10.37 17.59
C ARG A 62 9.50 9.37 16.45
N LYS A 63 10.60 8.62 16.52
CA LYS A 63 10.81 7.39 15.75
C LYS A 63 10.60 6.18 16.65
N GLU A 64 10.01 5.12 16.10
CA GLU A 64 9.85 3.83 16.79
C GLU A 64 10.45 2.71 15.96
N LYS A 65 11.13 1.76 16.60
CA LYS A 65 11.52 0.52 15.95
C LYS A 65 10.31 -0.39 15.80
N VAL A 66 10.13 -0.95 14.61
CA VAL A 66 9.07 -1.89 14.27
C VAL A 66 9.65 -3.10 13.55
N ARG A 67 9.01 -4.26 13.74
CA ARG A 67 9.28 -5.43 12.91
C ARG A 67 8.88 -5.12 11.48
N LEU A 68 9.75 -5.43 10.52
CA LEU A 68 9.46 -5.45 9.10
C LEU A 68 9.19 -6.89 8.67
N ALA A 69 8.17 -7.10 7.84
CA ALA A 69 7.80 -8.41 7.35
C ALA A 69 7.40 -8.40 5.88
N ARG A 70 7.84 -9.42 5.15
CA ARG A 70 7.36 -9.67 3.79
C ARG A 70 5.99 -10.35 3.83
N LEU A 71 5.07 -9.93 2.96
CA LEU A 71 3.81 -10.66 2.78
C LEU A 71 4.06 -12.08 2.26
N ASP A 72 5.09 -12.26 1.44
CA ASP A 72 5.56 -13.59 1.02
C ASP A 72 5.92 -14.52 2.18
N THR A 73 6.34 -13.97 3.32
CA THR A 73 6.65 -14.75 4.53
C THR A 73 5.38 -14.96 5.37
N VAL A 74 4.54 -13.93 5.48
CA VAL A 74 3.36 -13.93 6.37
C VAL A 74 2.21 -14.77 5.79
N ILE A 75 1.84 -14.55 4.53
CA ILE A 75 0.64 -15.13 3.92
C ILE A 75 0.68 -16.67 3.88
N PRO A 76 1.78 -17.35 3.50
CA PRO A 76 1.81 -18.81 3.53
C PRO A 76 1.62 -19.43 4.93
N GLN A 77 1.93 -18.68 6.00
CA GLN A 77 1.77 -19.16 7.37
C GLN A 77 0.35 -18.95 7.90
N LYS A 78 -0.30 -17.86 7.46
CA LYS A 78 -1.60 -17.42 7.97
C LYS A 78 -2.78 -17.85 7.09
N ALA A 79 -2.58 -17.83 5.78
CA ALA A 79 -3.57 -18.17 4.78
C ALA A 79 -2.94 -19.02 3.65
N PRO A 80 -2.45 -20.24 3.96
CA PRO A 80 -1.76 -21.10 2.99
C PRO A 80 -2.61 -21.40 1.75
N ASP A 81 -3.91 -21.54 1.92
CA ASP A 81 -4.87 -21.92 0.88
C ASP A 81 -5.57 -20.72 0.21
N ALA A 82 -5.20 -19.49 0.55
CA ALA A 82 -5.84 -18.30 -0.03
C ALA A 82 -5.54 -18.17 -1.53
N GLU A 83 -6.59 -18.16 -2.35
CA GLU A 83 -6.51 -17.87 -3.77
C GLU A 83 -7.33 -16.62 -4.09
N HIS A 84 -7.09 -16.05 -5.28
CA HIS A 84 -7.79 -14.86 -5.76
C HIS A 84 -7.73 -13.66 -4.81
N MET A 85 -6.56 -13.42 -4.22
CA MET A 85 -6.37 -12.39 -3.20
C MET A 85 -6.49 -10.98 -3.78
N LEU A 86 -6.96 -10.07 -2.93
CA LEU A 86 -6.88 -8.63 -3.12
C LEU A 86 -5.81 -8.09 -2.15
N ILE A 87 -4.81 -7.38 -2.67
CA ILE A 87 -3.83 -6.68 -1.85
C ILE A 87 -4.19 -5.20 -1.83
N LYS A 88 -4.36 -4.58 -0.64
CA LYS A 88 -4.39 -3.12 -0.50
C LYS A 88 -3.10 -2.67 0.19
N SER A 89 -2.39 -1.71 -0.40
CA SER A 89 -1.31 -0.97 0.26
C SER A 89 -1.65 0.51 0.43
N ASP A 90 -1.39 1.02 1.63
CA ASP A 90 -1.51 2.43 2.01
C ASP A 90 -0.44 2.76 3.05
N THR A 91 0.82 2.80 2.62
CA THR A 91 1.96 2.97 3.53
C THR A 91 2.64 4.31 3.35
N GLN A 92 1.91 5.30 2.81
CA GLN A 92 2.30 6.71 2.78
C GLN A 92 3.72 6.87 2.22
N GLY A 93 3.91 6.34 1.01
CA GLY A 93 5.18 6.43 0.27
C GLY A 93 6.10 5.22 0.35
N TYR A 94 5.73 4.16 1.10
CA TYR A 94 6.50 2.92 1.18
C TYR A 94 5.86 1.75 0.39
N ASP A 95 4.85 2.04 -0.41
CA ASP A 95 3.99 1.04 -1.06
C ASP A 95 4.76 0.14 -2.04
N ILE A 96 5.76 0.69 -2.73
CA ILE A 96 6.55 -0.11 -3.66
C ILE A 96 7.36 -1.19 -2.94
N GLU A 97 7.88 -0.90 -1.75
CA GLU A 97 8.60 -1.87 -0.94
C GLU A 97 7.67 -2.95 -0.39
N VAL A 98 6.44 -2.58 -0.02
CA VAL A 98 5.39 -3.55 0.31
C VAL A 98 5.15 -4.50 -0.86
N LEU A 99 4.95 -3.97 -2.07
CA LEU A 99 4.66 -4.78 -3.25
C LEU A 99 5.86 -5.65 -3.69
N LYS A 100 7.10 -5.18 -3.53
CA LYS A 100 8.31 -6.00 -3.69
C LYS A 100 8.31 -7.20 -2.73
N GLY A 101 7.78 -7.03 -1.52
CA GLY A 101 7.58 -8.10 -0.53
C GLY A 101 6.46 -9.09 -0.84
N CYS A 102 5.71 -8.89 -1.94
CA CYS A 102 4.54 -9.70 -2.35
C CYS A 102 4.77 -10.51 -3.64
N GLN A 103 5.96 -10.45 -4.25
CA GLN A 103 6.20 -11.04 -5.57
C GLN A 103 5.92 -12.54 -5.60
N GLY A 104 6.26 -13.27 -4.54
CA GLY A 104 6.03 -14.70 -4.41
C GLY A 104 4.54 -15.09 -4.34
N ILE A 105 3.65 -14.16 -4.02
CA ILE A 105 2.20 -14.38 -3.91
C ILE A 105 1.38 -13.73 -5.04
N PHE A 106 2.02 -13.04 -5.99
CA PHE A 106 1.31 -12.39 -7.10
C PHE A 106 0.56 -13.38 -8.00
N ASN A 107 1.04 -14.61 -8.14
CA ASN A 107 0.34 -15.67 -8.90
C ASN A 107 -1.04 -16.02 -8.31
N ARG A 108 -1.22 -15.83 -7.00
CA ARG A 108 -2.46 -16.05 -6.25
C ARG A 108 -3.27 -14.77 -6.05
N THR A 109 -2.78 -13.64 -6.58
CA THR A 109 -3.38 -12.31 -6.41
C THR A 109 -4.17 -11.94 -7.67
N SER A 110 -5.45 -11.62 -7.49
CA SER A 110 -6.34 -11.19 -8.58
C SER A 110 -6.33 -9.68 -8.77
N ALA A 111 -6.14 -8.91 -7.70
CA ALA A 111 -6.13 -7.46 -7.77
C ALA A 111 -5.23 -6.82 -6.72
N VAL A 112 -4.76 -5.61 -7.02
CA VAL A 112 -3.97 -4.76 -6.14
C VAL A 112 -4.63 -3.39 -6.11
N ILE A 113 -4.81 -2.82 -4.92
CA ILE A 113 -5.22 -1.44 -4.71
C ILE A 113 -4.05 -0.74 -4.02
N VAL A 114 -3.62 0.38 -4.55
CA VAL A 114 -2.53 1.17 -3.97
C VAL A 114 -2.81 2.65 -4.09
N GLU A 115 -2.49 3.42 -3.05
CA GLU A 115 -2.59 4.88 -3.10
C GLU A 115 -1.44 5.43 -3.96
N LEU A 116 -1.80 6.14 -5.03
CA LEU A 116 -0.86 6.72 -5.98
C LEU A 116 -0.80 8.23 -5.80
N SER A 117 0.34 8.74 -5.31
CA SER A 117 0.59 10.17 -5.20
C SER A 117 1.22 10.72 -6.49
N VAL A 118 0.57 11.71 -7.11
CA VAL A 118 0.93 12.28 -8.41
C VAL A 118 2.04 13.33 -8.31
N HIS A 119 2.11 14.02 -7.17
CA HIS A 119 3.10 15.07 -6.91
C HIS A 119 4.17 14.68 -5.90
N GLY A 120 4.15 13.42 -5.44
CA GLY A 120 5.19 12.78 -4.62
C GLY A 120 5.42 13.48 -3.29
N MET A 121 4.47 13.31 -2.35
CA MET A 121 4.49 13.97 -1.03
C MET A 121 5.60 13.47 -0.09
N TYR A 122 6.14 12.27 -0.33
CA TYR A 122 7.20 11.64 0.49
C TYR A 122 8.55 11.60 -0.25
N GLU A 123 9.66 11.53 0.47
CA GLU A 123 10.99 11.42 -0.14
C GLU A 123 11.10 10.13 -0.98
N ASN A 124 11.78 10.20 -2.12
CA ASN A 124 11.85 9.11 -3.12
C ASN A 124 10.50 8.60 -3.66
N SER A 125 9.36 9.21 -3.30
CA SER A 125 8.03 8.81 -3.75
C SER A 125 7.61 9.50 -5.06
N GLU A 126 8.36 9.36 -6.16
CA GLU A 126 7.77 9.61 -7.50
C GLU A 126 6.80 8.49 -7.88
N ASN A 127 5.83 8.30 -6.97
CA ASN A 127 5.25 7.02 -6.58
C ASN A 127 4.37 6.48 -7.68
N PHE A 128 3.63 7.36 -8.37
CA PHE A 128 2.64 6.88 -9.31
C PHE A 128 3.27 6.16 -10.51
N ARG A 129 4.33 6.70 -11.14
CA ARG A 129 4.92 6.09 -12.34
C ARG A 129 5.60 4.78 -11.98
N GLU A 130 6.46 4.84 -10.97
CA GLU A 130 7.23 3.67 -10.54
C GLU A 130 6.32 2.53 -10.07
N LEU A 131 5.30 2.81 -9.24
CA LEU A 131 4.32 1.80 -8.84
C LEU A 131 3.53 1.24 -10.01
N THR A 132 3.09 2.13 -10.91
CA THR A 132 2.29 1.73 -12.08
C THR A 132 3.12 0.83 -12.99
N ASP A 133 4.35 1.22 -13.30
CA ASP A 133 5.28 0.45 -14.13
C ASP A 133 5.60 -0.90 -13.47
N PHE A 134 5.91 -0.89 -12.16
CA PHE A 134 6.15 -2.12 -11.39
C PHE A 134 4.95 -3.07 -11.46
N LEU A 135 3.72 -2.58 -11.29
CA LEU A 135 2.52 -3.41 -11.38
C LEU A 135 2.28 -3.93 -12.81
N TYR A 136 2.54 -3.12 -13.83
CA TYR A 136 2.47 -3.56 -15.23
C TYR A 136 3.48 -4.66 -15.56
N GLU A 137 4.72 -4.51 -15.12
CA GLU A 137 5.79 -5.50 -15.26
C GLU A 137 5.45 -6.82 -14.56
N ASN A 138 4.71 -6.75 -13.45
CA ASN A 138 4.25 -7.91 -12.68
C ASN A 138 2.89 -8.46 -13.15
N GLY A 139 2.43 -8.07 -14.34
CA GLY A 139 1.27 -8.67 -15.00
C GLY A 139 -0.09 -8.14 -14.52
N PHE A 140 -0.12 -7.03 -13.81
CA PHE A 140 -1.33 -6.30 -13.49
C PHE A 140 -1.58 -5.18 -14.51
N VAL A 141 -2.79 -4.68 -14.58
CA VAL A 141 -3.17 -3.53 -15.41
C VAL A 141 -4.10 -2.62 -14.63
N LEU A 142 -3.93 -1.31 -14.79
CA LEU A 142 -4.85 -0.34 -14.22
C LEU A 142 -6.25 -0.59 -14.79
N PHE A 143 -7.20 -0.85 -13.89
CA PHE A 143 -8.58 -1.16 -14.20
C PHE A 143 -9.50 0.01 -13.87
N ASP A 144 -9.29 0.67 -12.73
CA ASP A 144 -10.06 1.84 -12.29
C ASP A 144 -9.25 2.72 -11.34
N GLN A 145 -9.76 3.91 -11.02
CA GLN A 145 -9.20 4.86 -10.06
C GLN A 145 -10.30 5.43 -9.15
N CYS A 146 -10.26 5.14 -7.85
CA CYS A 146 -11.25 5.66 -6.90
C CYS A 146 -10.83 5.42 -5.44
N PRO A 147 -10.89 6.44 -4.56
CA PRO A 147 -11.27 7.83 -4.81
C PRO A 147 -10.19 8.63 -5.55
N VAL A 148 -10.55 9.82 -6.05
CA VAL A 148 -9.62 10.75 -6.72
C VAL A 148 -9.65 12.09 -6.00
N TYR A 149 -8.50 12.51 -5.48
CA TYR A 149 -8.36 13.74 -4.70
C TYR A 149 -7.74 14.86 -5.52
N HIS A 150 -8.24 16.08 -5.29
CA HIS A 150 -7.76 17.28 -5.95
C HIS A 150 -7.48 18.36 -4.91
N THR A 151 -6.49 19.21 -5.21
CA THR A 151 -6.33 20.49 -4.51
C THR A 151 -7.55 21.39 -4.76
N LYS A 152 -7.67 22.45 -3.97
CA LYS A 152 -8.67 23.52 -4.18
C LYS A 152 -8.62 24.20 -5.56
N PHE A 153 -7.52 24.02 -6.31
CA PHE A 153 -7.34 24.57 -7.65
C PHE A 153 -7.64 23.55 -8.77
N GLY A 154 -8.13 22.36 -8.42
CA GLY A 154 -8.41 21.29 -9.39
C GLY A 154 -7.19 20.49 -9.84
N LEU A 155 -6.03 20.68 -9.20
CA LEU A 155 -4.84 19.86 -9.46
C LEU A 155 -5.00 18.48 -8.78
N LEU A 156 -4.85 17.39 -9.54
CA LEU A 156 -4.88 16.01 -9.03
C LEU A 156 -3.73 15.77 -8.03
N THR A 157 -4.03 15.26 -6.85
CA THR A 157 -3.01 14.98 -5.82
C THR A 157 -2.74 13.50 -5.70
N GLU A 158 -3.79 12.73 -5.38
CA GLU A 158 -3.73 11.32 -5.02
C GLU A 158 -4.98 10.60 -5.52
N TYR A 159 -4.84 9.31 -5.79
CA TYR A 159 -5.97 8.44 -6.01
C TYR A 159 -5.60 7.01 -5.66
N ASP A 160 -6.59 6.21 -5.28
CA ASP A 160 -6.39 4.76 -5.19
C ASP A 160 -6.48 4.16 -6.61
N GLY A 161 -5.38 3.58 -7.08
CA GLY A 161 -5.35 2.83 -8.33
C GLY A 161 -5.81 1.39 -8.09
N VAL A 162 -6.84 0.96 -8.81
CA VAL A 162 -7.32 -0.42 -8.81
C VAL A 162 -6.69 -1.15 -9.98
N PHE A 163 -5.81 -2.11 -9.68
CA PHE A 163 -5.11 -2.92 -10.67
C PHE A 163 -5.64 -4.35 -10.64
N VAL A 164 -5.88 -4.92 -11.82
CA VAL A 164 -6.37 -6.30 -11.96
C VAL A 164 -5.34 -7.12 -12.72
N ARG A 165 -5.18 -8.39 -12.35
CA ARG A 165 -4.30 -9.32 -13.06
C ARG A 165 -4.76 -9.43 -14.52
N ARG A 166 -3.85 -9.14 -15.45
CA ARG A 166 -4.15 -9.02 -16.89
C ARG A 166 -4.89 -10.24 -17.43
N THR A 167 -4.46 -11.43 -17.04
CA THR A 167 -5.04 -12.71 -17.49
C THR A 167 -6.52 -12.87 -17.13
N LEU A 168 -7.02 -12.17 -16.11
CA LEU A 168 -8.44 -12.22 -15.71
C LEU A 168 -9.35 -11.36 -16.61
N ILE A 169 -8.79 -10.44 -17.37
CA ILE A 169 -9.55 -9.50 -18.20
C ILE A 169 -9.13 -9.51 -19.68
N GLU A 170 -8.29 -10.45 -20.11
CA GLU A 170 -7.79 -10.52 -21.49
C GLU A 170 -8.92 -10.51 -22.53
N ASP A 171 -9.98 -11.28 -22.31
CA ASP A 171 -11.12 -11.32 -23.22
C ASP A 171 -11.82 -9.96 -23.35
N LYS A 172 -11.92 -9.22 -22.24
CA LYS A 172 -12.49 -7.87 -22.21
C LYS A 172 -11.58 -6.87 -22.92
N LEU A 173 -10.26 -6.99 -22.74
CA LEU A 173 -9.28 -6.14 -23.43
C LEU A 173 -9.31 -6.35 -24.95
N ARG A 174 -9.50 -7.59 -25.42
CA ARG A 174 -9.62 -7.89 -26.86
C ARG A 174 -10.85 -7.23 -27.49
N GLN A 175 -11.97 -7.16 -26.78
CA GLN A 175 -13.19 -6.50 -27.26
C GLN A 175 -13.00 -4.99 -27.44
N PHE A 176 -12.14 -4.36 -26.63
CA PHE A 176 -11.83 -2.94 -26.75
C PHE A 176 -11.04 -2.61 -28.04
N ALA A 177 -10.24 -3.54 -28.54
CA ALA A 177 -9.40 -3.36 -29.73
C ALA A 177 -10.18 -3.39 -31.05
N VAL A 178 -11.47 -3.72 -31.04
CA VAL A 178 -12.34 -3.82 -32.24
C VAL A 178 -13.22 -2.56 -32.39
N LYS A 179 -12.60 -1.39 -32.36
CA LYS A 179 -13.25 -0.12 -32.71
C LYS A 179 -13.04 0.24 -34.17
#